data_AF-A0A2E3JDQ1-F1
#
_entry.id   AF-A0A2E3JDQ1-F1
#
_cell.length_a   1.000
_cell.length_b   1.000
_cell.length_c   1.000
_cell.angle_alpha   90.00
_cell.angle_beta   90.00
_cell.angle_gamma   90.00
#
_symmetry.space_group_name_H-M   'P 1'
#
loop_
_entity.id
_entity.type
_entity.pdbx_description
1 polymer ?
#
loop_
_entity_poly.entity_id
_entity_poly.type
_entity_poly.pdbx_seq_one_letter_code
_entity_poly.pdbx_strand_id
1 'polypeptide(L)'
;MEQYGLEDEEDRFMRVLWCESRGDPDARNEESGASGLMQHLPRYWEERARLSGFQGASPFDPIANIYASVWLLDTGGWQHWECK
;
A
#
# COMPACT_ATOMS: atom_id res chain seq x y z
N MET A 1 2.93 -29.52 6.78
CA MET A 1 3.62 -28.43 6.07
C MET A 1 3.28 -27.19 6.86
N GLU A 2 4.24 -26.66 7.59
CA GLU A 2 4.04 -25.46 8.41
C GLU A 2 3.95 -24.30 7.42
N GLN A 3 2.73 -23.80 7.22
CA GLN A 3 2.44 -22.67 6.36
C GLN A 3 2.94 -21.45 7.14
N TYR A 4 4.21 -21.10 6.88
CA TYR A 4 4.89 -19.92 7.40
C TYR A 4 3.95 -18.71 7.35
N GLY A 5 3.98 -17.83 8.36
CA GLY A 5 3.01 -16.76 8.69
C GLY A 5 2.66 -15.70 7.63
N LEU A 6 2.87 -15.99 6.35
CA LEU A 6 2.41 -15.26 5.18
C LEU A 6 0.89 -15.22 5.08
N GLU A 7 0.15 -16.23 5.55
CA GLU A 7 -1.33 -16.17 5.54
C GLU A 7 -1.84 -15.05 6.44
N ASP A 8 -1.29 -14.91 7.65
CA ASP A 8 -1.65 -13.83 8.57
C ASP A 8 -1.26 -12.44 8.01
N GLU A 9 -0.12 -12.35 7.31
CA GLU A 9 0.34 -11.09 6.70
C GLU A 9 -0.47 -10.72 5.45
N GLU A 10 -0.84 -11.69 4.62
CA GLU A 10 -1.69 -11.49 3.45
C GLU A 10 -3.11 -11.11 3.88
N ASP A 11 -3.69 -11.82 4.85
CA ASP A 11 -5.01 -11.49 5.41
C ASP A 11 -5.03 -10.09 6.03
N ARG A 12 -3.97 -9.74 6.76
CA ARG A 12 -3.82 -8.39 7.30
C ARG A 12 -3.70 -7.36 6.18
N PHE A 13 -2.91 -7.63 5.15
CA PHE A 13 -2.78 -6.76 3.99
C PHE A 13 -4.13 -6.51 3.31
N MET A 14 -4.90 -7.57 3.10
CA MET A 14 -6.23 -7.48 2.51
C MET A 14 -7.22 -6.72 3.40
N ARG A 15 -7.14 -6.89 4.72
CA ARG A 15 -7.93 -6.11 5.69
C ARG A 15 -7.57 -4.62 5.63
N VAL A 16 -6.28 -4.28 5.59
CA VAL A 16 -5.82 -2.88 5.49
C VAL A 16 -6.29 -2.30 4.16
N LEU A 17 -6.02 -2.96 3.04
CA LEU A 17 -6.47 -2.54 1.71
C LEU A 17 -7.97 -2.26 1.67
N TRP A 18 -8.78 -3.16 2.26
CA TRP A 18 -10.22 -2.96 2.33
C TRP A 18 -10.61 -1.76 3.21
N CYS A 19 -9.92 -1.53 4.31
CA CYS A 19 -10.18 -0.38 5.19
C CYS A 19 -9.79 0.95 4.54
N GLU A 20 -8.65 0.97 3.85
CA GLU A 20 -8.05 2.15 3.24
C GLU A 20 -8.80 2.62 1.98
N SER A 21 -9.17 1.68 1.10
CA SER A 21 -9.76 2.00 -0.20
C SER A 21 -11.03 1.23 -0.56
N ARG A 22 -11.42 0.25 0.26
CA ARG A 22 -12.45 -0.76 -0.10
C ARG A 22 -12.12 -1.53 -1.39
N GLY A 23 -10.83 -1.62 -1.71
CA GLY A 23 -10.34 -2.26 -2.93
C GLY A 23 -10.51 -1.42 -4.19
N ASP A 24 -10.77 -0.12 -4.08
CA ASP A 24 -10.83 0.80 -5.20
C ASP A 24 -9.43 1.37 -5.52
N PRO A 25 -8.82 1.02 -6.67
CA PRO A 25 -7.52 1.53 -7.05
C PRO A 25 -7.53 3.03 -7.39
N ASP A 26 -8.69 3.63 -7.64
CA ASP A 26 -8.85 5.07 -7.91
C ASP A 26 -9.24 5.86 -6.65
N ALA A 27 -9.28 5.20 -5.47
CA ALA A 27 -9.60 5.85 -4.21
C ALA A 27 -8.64 7.01 -3.91
N ARG A 28 -9.21 8.18 -3.64
CA ARG A 28 -8.46 9.37 -3.21
C ARG A 28 -9.10 10.00 -1.99
N ASN A 29 -8.33 10.16 -0.93
CA ASN A 29 -8.73 10.95 0.23
C ASN A 29 -8.67 12.45 -0.10
N GLU A 30 -9.78 13.16 0.06
CA GLU A 30 -9.87 14.60 -0.28
C GLU A 30 -9.12 15.51 0.70
N GLU A 31 -8.92 15.07 1.94
CA GLU A 31 -8.24 15.85 2.99
C GLU A 31 -6.71 15.69 2.90
N SER A 32 -6.23 14.46 2.86
CA SER A 32 -4.78 14.15 2.88
C SER A 32 -4.16 13.98 1.50
N GLY A 33 -4.98 13.81 0.45
CA GLY A 33 -4.55 13.46 -0.89
C GLY A 33 -4.07 12.02 -1.04
N ALA A 34 -4.18 11.19 0.02
CA ALA A 34 -3.79 9.78 -0.02
C ALA A 34 -4.49 9.05 -1.17
N SER A 35 -3.76 8.22 -1.91
CA SER A 35 -4.19 7.72 -3.21
C SER A 35 -3.95 6.22 -3.39
N GLY A 36 -4.89 5.57 -4.08
CA GLY A 36 -4.84 4.16 -4.47
C GLY A 36 -5.15 3.18 -3.36
N LEU A 37 -4.91 1.90 -3.65
CA LEU A 37 -5.36 0.76 -2.82
C LEU A 37 -4.94 0.84 -1.35
N MET A 38 -3.71 1.26 -1.09
CA MET A 38 -3.13 1.37 0.25
C MET A 38 -2.98 2.84 0.71
N GLN A 39 -3.70 3.77 0.06
CA GLN A 39 -3.78 5.18 0.44
C GLN A 39 -2.39 5.82 0.68
N HIS A 40 -1.51 5.76 -0.31
CA HIS A 40 -0.17 6.36 -0.20
C HIS A 40 -0.26 7.89 -0.29
N LEU A 41 0.45 8.59 0.60
CA LEU A 41 0.54 10.05 0.56
C LEU A 41 1.33 10.52 -0.67
N PRO A 42 0.81 11.50 -1.45
CA PRO A 42 1.47 11.98 -2.67
C PRO A 42 2.90 12.48 -2.45
N ARG A 43 3.15 13.12 -1.31
CA ARG A 43 4.47 13.68 -0.96
C ARG A 43 5.60 12.66 -0.87
N TYR A 44 5.27 11.38 -0.66
CA TYR A 44 6.25 10.29 -0.57
C TYR A 44 6.17 9.32 -1.74
N TRP A 45 5.17 9.48 -2.61
CA TRP A 45 4.88 8.50 -3.65
C TRP A 45 6.04 8.34 -4.63
N GLU A 46 6.62 9.45 -5.11
CA GLU A 46 7.70 9.40 -6.09
C GLU A 46 8.90 8.57 -5.60
N GLU A 47 9.30 8.79 -4.36
CA GLU A 47 10.41 8.04 -3.75
C GLU A 47 10.04 6.55 -3.57
N ARG A 48 8.85 6.26 -3.07
CA ARG A 48 8.37 4.88 -2.86
C ARG A 48 8.27 4.10 -4.16
N ALA A 49 7.66 4.71 -5.17
CA ALA A 49 7.53 4.12 -6.50
C ALA A 49 8.90 3.86 -7.13
N ARG A 50 9.86 4.79 -6.97
CA ARG A 50 11.24 4.56 -7.43
C ARG A 50 11.90 3.39 -6.69
N LEU A 51 11.79 3.34 -5.36
CA LEU A 51 12.43 2.31 -4.53
C LEU A 51 11.79 0.93 -4.70
N SER A 52 10.50 0.86 -5.06
CA SER A 52 9.81 -0.38 -5.40
C SER A 52 9.98 -0.81 -6.87
N GLY A 53 10.70 -0.04 -7.69
CA GLY A 53 10.96 -0.37 -9.10
C GLY A 53 9.92 0.13 -10.11
N PHE A 54 8.95 0.94 -9.67
CA PHE A 54 7.86 1.52 -10.46
C PHE A 54 8.03 3.03 -10.67
N GLN A 55 9.26 3.49 -10.93
CA GLN A 55 9.53 4.92 -11.12
C GLN A 55 8.60 5.53 -12.19
N GLY A 56 7.93 6.64 -11.83
CA GLY A 56 7.00 7.35 -12.71
C GLY A 56 5.61 6.73 -12.81
N ALA A 57 5.34 5.61 -12.14
CA ALA A 57 4.00 5.05 -12.04
C ALA A 57 3.06 5.95 -11.24
N SER A 58 1.77 5.87 -11.54
CA SER A 58 0.71 6.54 -10.79
C SER A 58 0.47 5.86 -9.45
N PRO A 59 0.14 6.57 -8.36
CA PRO A 59 -0.32 5.94 -7.12
C PRO A 59 -1.63 5.17 -7.30
N PHE A 60 -2.37 5.44 -8.38
CA PHE A 60 -3.58 4.71 -8.78
C PHE A 60 -3.28 3.46 -9.62
N ASP A 61 -2.01 3.21 -10.01
CA ASP A 61 -1.65 1.92 -10.61
C ASP A 61 -1.69 0.85 -9.50
N PRO A 62 -2.61 -0.13 -9.58
CA PRO A 62 -2.81 -1.10 -8.51
C PRO A 62 -1.58 -1.97 -8.27
N ILE A 63 -0.80 -2.29 -9.30
CA ILE A 63 0.40 -3.11 -9.18
C ILE A 63 1.49 -2.31 -8.49
N ALA A 64 1.76 -1.10 -8.97
CA ALA A 64 2.78 -0.23 -8.36
C ALA A 64 2.43 0.08 -6.89
N ASN A 65 1.14 0.31 -6.58
CA ASN A 65 0.66 0.61 -5.24
C ASN A 65 0.90 -0.57 -4.28
N ILE A 66 0.57 -1.81 -4.70
CA ILE A 66 0.80 -3.01 -3.90
C ILE A 66 2.30 -3.21 -3.67
N TYR A 67 3.12 -3.15 -4.72
CA TYR A 67 4.57 -3.36 -4.59
C TYR A 67 5.24 -2.29 -3.72
N ALA A 68 4.83 -1.02 -3.84
CA ALA A 68 5.30 0.05 -2.96
C ALA A 68 4.88 -0.17 -1.50
N SER A 69 3.72 -0.79 -1.27
CA SER A 69 3.23 -1.14 0.07
C SER A 69 4.03 -2.28 0.68
N VAL A 70 4.30 -3.34 -0.09
CA VAL A 70 5.15 -4.46 0.35
C VAL A 70 6.56 -3.96 0.69
N TRP A 71 7.15 -3.11 -0.15
CA TRP A 71 8.43 -2.48 0.14
C TRP A 71 8.41 -1.63 1.41
N LEU A 72 7.33 -0.88 1.63
CA LEU A 72 7.19 -0.08 2.85
C LEU A 72 7.04 -0.97 4.10
N LEU A 73 6.34 -2.09 4.00
CA LEU A 73 6.22 -3.05 5.10
C LEU A 73 7.57 -3.68 5.45
N ASP A 74 8.38 -4.04 4.46
CA ASP A 74 9.72 -4.60 4.66
C ASP A 74 10.67 -3.59 5.34
N THR A 75 10.59 -2.32 4.96
CA THR A 75 11.48 -1.26 5.46
C THR A 75 11.01 -0.57 6.74
N GLY A 76 9.70 -0.57 6.99
CA GLY A 76 9.06 0.28 7.98
C GLY A 76 7.80 -0.30 8.61
N GLY A 77 7.42 -1.55 8.34
CA GLY A 77 6.35 -2.28 9.02
C GLY A 77 4.94 -1.65 8.97
N TRP A 78 4.01 -2.23 9.74
CA TRP A 78 2.59 -1.87 9.76
C TRP A 78 2.25 -0.56 10.50
N GLN A 79 3.22 0.15 11.06
CA GLN A 79 2.97 1.40 11.78
C GLN A 79 2.55 2.56 10.86
N HIS A 80 2.73 2.43 9.56
CA HIS A 80 2.33 3.42 8.56
C HIS A 80 0.83 3.42 8.25
N TRP A 81 0.11 2.38 8.64
CA TRP A 81 -1.34 2.27 8.46
C TRP A 81 -2.05 2.29 9.81
N GLU A 82 -3.11 3.09 9.88
CA GLU A 82 -3.98 3.22 11.05
C GLU A 82 -4.99 2.07 11.08
N CYS A 83 -5.50 1.71 9.91
CA CYS A 83 -6.30 0.50 9.70
C CYS A 83 -5.40 -0.74 9.80
N LYS A 84 -5.46 -1.48 10.91
CA LYS A 84 -4.76 -2.76 11.10
C LYS A 84 -5.58 -3.73 11.93
#